data_AF-A0A7X0ZAT3-F1
#
_entry.id   AF-A0A7X0ZAT3-F1
#
_cell.length_a   1.000
_cell.length_b   1.000
_cell.length_c   1.000
_cell.angle_alpha   90.00
_cell.angle_beta   90.00
_cell.angle_gamma   90.00
#
_symmetry.space_group_name_H-M   'P 1'
#
loop_
_entity.id
_entity.type
_entity.pdbx_description
1 polymer ?
#
loop_
_entity_poly.entity_id
_entity_poly.type
_entity_poly.pdbx_seq_one_letter_code
_entity_poly.pdbx_strand_id
1 'polypeptide(L)'
;MTIWVENGKKGATEQSIQEKETELGLVLPAEYKQLLLKQNGGLIRKNHFPTTEPTSYGLDFAEIYYLASLTELVTDIPEQKDVDLAGKQVYFHRDESRYIGFSYPDDASQPSIIYVDFETLQTLIVAENMATFLEELYFSPFPIDFAEQFPVKKLEQILASSNVQKTKQLLELLEDYPDKKWYLETLISLFNKQEIPYNLVAYSLFENQLLYFRRKLVPELVEQIFELLQASDGINQAAATVLYKEWN
;
A
#
# COMPACT_ATOMS: atom_id res chain seq x y z
N MET A 1 -6.46 2.92 -18.81
CA MET A 1 -5.78 2.09 -17.79
C MET A 1 -6.28 2.56 -16.44
N THR A 2 -6.70 1.66 -15.54
CA THR A 2 -7.17 2.06 -14.20
C THR A 2 -5.98 2.44 -13.31
N ILE A 3 -6.10 3.49 -12.51
CA ILE A 3 -5.04 3.88 -11.55
C ILE A 3 -4.85 2.84 -10.44
N TRP A 4 -5.92 2.13 -10.09
CA TRP A 4 -5.95 1.17 -9.01
C TRP A 4 -5.16 -0.10 -9.33
N VAL A 5 -4.49 -0.62 -8.30
CA VAL A 5 -4.19 -2.04 -8.21
C VAL A 5 -5.51 -2.74 -7.87
N GLU A 6 -5.90 -3.71 -8.70
CA GLU A 6 -7.13 -4.47 -8.49
C GLU A 6 -7.00 -5.32 -7.22
N ASN A 7 -7.88 -5.09 -6.25
CA ASN A 7 -7.86 -5.78 -4.96
C ASN A 7 -9.26 -6.20 -4.48
N GLY A 8 -10.25 -6.19 -5.38
CA GLY A 8 -11.64 -6.58 -5.07
C GLY A 8 -12.40 -5.62 -4.17
N LYS A 9 -11.83 -4.46 -3.78
CA LYS A 9 -12.56 -3.43 -3.05
C LYS A 9 -13.68 -2.85 -3.92
N LYS A 10 -14.87 -2.77 -3.35
CA LYS A 10 -16.02 -2.14 -4.01
C LYS A 10 -15.85 -0.62 -4.05
N GLY A 11 -16.45 0.00 -5.06
CA GLY A 11 -16.63 1.44 -5.10
C GLY A 11 -17.51 1.94 -3.96
N ALA A 12 -17.28 3.18 -3.55
CA ALA A 12 -18.18 3.95 -2.70
C ALA A 12 -19.50 4.23 -3.45
N THR A 13 -20.55 4.59 -2.71
CA THR A 13 -21.80 5.09 -3.29
C THR A 13 -21.81 6.61 -3.28
N GLU A 14 -22.56 7.23 -4.19
CA GLU A 14 -22.76 8.70 -4.19
C GLU A 14 -23.27 9.20 -2.82
N GLN A 15 -24.19 8.45 -2.21
CA GLN A 15 -24.69 8.75 -0.87
C GLN A 15 -23.57 8.76 0.18
N SER A 16 -22.71 7.73 0.21
CA SER A 16 -21.60 7.68 1.18
C SER A 16 -20.58 8.81 0.99
N ILE A 17 -20.38 9.24 -0.26
CA ILE A 17 -19.52 10.38 -0.58
C ILE A 17 -20.16 11.67 -0.06
N GLN A 18 -21.45 11.88 -0.30
CA GLN A 18 -22.17 13.05 0.17
C GLN A 18 -22.23 13.13 1.71
N GLU A 19 -22.44 11.99 2.37
CA GLU A 19 -22.37 11.88 3.83
C GLU A 19 -20.98 12.30 4.35
N LYS A 20 -19.91 11.84 3.70
CA LYS A 20 -18.54 12.22 4.08
C LYS A 20 -18.24 13.69 3.80
N GLU A 21 -18.68 14.24 2.68
CA GLU A 21 -18.56 15.68 2.38
C GLU A 21 -19.30 16.54 3.41
N THR A 22 -20.47 16.09 3.87
CA THR A 22 -21.25 16.76 4.94
C THR A 22 -20.51 16.70 6.27
N GLU A 23 -19.94 15.55 6.63
CA GLU A 23 -19.11 15.37 7.83
C GLU A 23 -17.88 16.30 7.80
N LEU A 24 -17.21 16.35 6.65
CA LEU A 24 -16.03 17.19 6.45
C LEU A 24 -16.39 18.68 6.29
N GLY A 25 -17.64 19.04 6.01
CA GLY A 25 -18.03 20.42 5.73
C GLY A 25 -17.35 21.02 4.49
N LEU A 26 -17.02 20.19 3.49
CA LEU A 26 -16.35 20.58 2.24
C LEU A 26 -16.71 19.61 1.11
N VAL A 27 -16.39 20.00 -0.13
CA VAL A 27 -16.60 19.17 -1.31
C VAL A 27 -15.28 18.49 -1.71
N LEU A 28 -15.31 17.17 -1.87
CA LEU A 28 -14.17 16.41 -2.38
C LEU A 28 -14.01 16.67 -3.89
N PRO A 29 -12.78 16.69 -4.44
CA PRO A 29 -12.56 16.90 -5.87
C PRO A 29 -13.32 15.89 -6.73
N ALA A 30 -13.82 16.35 -7.88
CA ALA A 30 -14.64 15.53 -8.78
C ALA A 30 -13.91 14.26 -9.24
N GLU A 31 -12.63 14.38 -9.58
CA GLU A 31 -11.77 13.27 -10.01
C GLU A 31 -11.57 12.28 -8.87
N TYR A 32 -11.39 12.75 -7.64
CA TYR A 32 -11.27 11.89 -6.47
C TYR A 32 -12.54 11.10 -6.23
N LYS A 33 -13.72 11.75 -6.33
CA LYS A 33 -15.02 11.07 -6.24
C LYS A 33 -15.19 10.00 -7.32
N GLN A 34 -14.79 10.29 -8.56
CA GLN A 34 -14.83 9.30 -9.65
C GLN A 34 -13.93 8.09 -9.38
N LEU A 35 -12.78 8.29 -8.72
CA LEU A 35 -11.92 7.19 -8.28
C LEU A 35 -12.59 6.36 -7.19
N LEU A 36 -13.17 7.02 -6.17
CA LEU A 36 -13.86 6.36 -5.06
C LEU A 36 -15.08 5.54 -5.51
N LEU A 37 -15.85 6.03 -6.48
CA LEU A 37 -16.97 5.30 -7.08
C LEU A 37 -16.53 4.01 -7.79
N LYS A 38 -15.28 3.92 -8.24
CA LYS A 38 -14.72 2.69 -8.82
C LYS A 38 -14.13 1.77 -7.75
N GLN A 39 -13.39 2.34 -6.81
CA GLN A 39 -12.78 1.62 -5.70
C GLN A 39 -12.62 2.58 -4.51
N ASN A 40 -13.19 2.22 -3.35
CA ASN A 40 -13.12 3.06 -2.15
C ASN A 40 -11.75 2.93 -1.45
N GLY A 41 -10.73 3.55 -2.04
CA GLY A 41 -9.36 3.55 -1.56
C GLY A 41 -8.56 2.28 -1.89
N GLY A 42 -7.27 2.31 -1.61
CA GLY A 42 -6.34 1.20 -1.85
C GLY A 42 -5.11 1.61 -2.64
N LEU A 43 -4.34 0.60 -3.05
CA LEU A 43 -3.06 0.81 -3.72
C LEU A 43 -3.23 1.33 -5.14
N ILE A 44 -2.28 2.15 -5.58
CA ILE A 44 -2.22 2.70 -6.93
C ILE A 44 -1.01 2.20 -7.70
N ARG A 45 -1.13 2.14 -9.02
CA ARG A 45 -0.10 1.60 -9.92
C ARG A 45 1.05 2.58 -10.12
N LYS A 46 0.75 3.85 -10.40
CA LYS A 46 1.73 4.93 -10.48
C LYS A 46 2.04 5.38 -9.06
N ASN A 47 3.32 5.38 -8.67
CA ASN A 47 3.72 5.44 -7.28
C ASN A 47 4.63 6.63 -6.91
N HIS A 48 4.85 7.54 -7.85
CA HIS A 48 5.68 8.73 -7.69
C HIS A 48 5.03 9.93 -8.36
N PHE A 49 5.41 11.14 -7.96
CA PHE A 49 5.12 12.40 -8.66
C PHE A 49 6.35 13.31 -8.61
N PRO A 50 6.53 14.19 -9.62
CA PRO A 50 7.67 15.11 -9.65
C PRO A 50 7.51 16.22 -8.60
N THR A 51 8.63 16.74 -8.12
CA THR A 51 8.68 17.93 -7.27
C THR A 51 9.72 18.92 -7.79
N THR A 52 9.48 20.21 -7.60
CA THR A 52 10.43 21.29 -7.99
C THR A 52 11.53 21.51 -6.97
N GLU A 53 11.34 20.98 -5.76
CA GLU A 53 12.27 21.05 -4.64
C GLU A 53 12.55 19.64 -4.11
N PRO A 54 13.75 19.39 -3.55
CA PRO A 54 14.04 18.13 -2.87
C PRO A 54 13.05 17.85 -1.75
N THR A 55 12.70 16.57 -1.60
CA THR A 55 11.91 16.04 -0.49
C THR A 55 12.72 15.03 0.30
N SER A 56 12.18 14.55 1.42
CA SER A 56 12.78 13.46 2.19
C SER A 56 12.91 12.14 1.39
N TYR A 57 12.25 12.01 0.25
CA TYR A 57 12.38 10.85 -0.64
C TYR A 57 13.51 10.98 -1.67
N GLY A 58 13.80 12.20 -2.14
CA GLY A 58 14.69 12.40 -3.28
C GLY A 58 14.82 13.85 -3.74
N LEU A 59 15.56 14.06 -4.84
CA LEU A 59 15.93 15.40 -5.30
C LEU A 59 14.82 16.13 -6.06
N ASP A 60 13.99 15.40 -6.80
CA ASP A 60 13.02 15.94 -7.76
C ASP A 60 11.72 15.11 -7.82
N PHE A 61 11.46 14.32 -6.77
CA PHE A 61 10.27 13.51 -6.66
C PHE A 61 9.81 13.33 -5.21
N ALA A 62 8.56 12.90 -5.07
CA ALA A 62 8.03 12.29 -3.86
C ALA A 62 7.22 11.04 -4.19
N GLU A 63 6.98 10.23 -3.16
CA GLU A 63 6.33 8.93 -3.28
C GLU A 63 4.86 8.98 -2.85
N ILE A 64 4.05 8.13 -3.48
CA ILE A 64 2.65 7.88 -3.14
C ILE A 64 2.31 6.46 -3.54
N TYR A 65 1.74 5.62 -2.69
CA TYR A 65 1.46 4.22 -3.07
C TYR A 65 0.04 3.77 -2.81
N TYR A 66 -0.79 4.65 -2.23
CA TYR A 66 -2.22 4.43 -2.07
C TYR A 66 -3.00 5.74 -2.10
N LEU A 67 -4.31 5.62 -2.30
CA LEU A 67 -5.28 6.68 -2.02
C LEU A 67 -6.21 6.19 -0.92
N ALA A 68 -6.49 7.04 0.05
CA ALA A 68 -7.36 6.75 1.18
C ALA A 68 -8.79 6.40 0.73
N SER A 69 -9.44 5.48 1.44
CA SER A 69 -10.90 5.36 1.39
C SER A 69 -11.57 6.57 2.08
N LEU A 70 -12.89 6.69 1.96
CA LEU A 70 -13.67 7.68 2.72
C LEU A 70 -13.43 7.60 4.25
N THR A 71 -13.12 6.41 4.78
CA THR A 71 -12.86 6.20 6.22
C THR A 71 -11.39 6.39 6.60
N GLU A 72 -10.48 6.46 5.62
CA GLU A 72 -9.05 6.65 5.82
C GLU A 72 -8.61 8.11 5.60
N LEU A 73 -9.52 9.00 5.16
CA LEU A 73 -9.25 10.43 5.06
C LEU A 73 -8.97 11.01 6.46
N VAL A 74 -7.92 11.82 6.56
CA VAL A 74 -7.48 12.41 7.83
C VAL A 74 -7.55 13.93 7.76
N THR A 75 -8.18 14.56 8.75
CA THR A 75 -8.25 16.02 8.89
C THR A 75 -7.44 16.56 10.05
N ASP A 76 -7.29 15.75 11.09
CA ASP A 76 -6.68 16.14 12.35
C ASP A 76 -5.49 15.21 12.62
N ILE A 77 -4.29 15.76 12.53
CA ILE A 77 -3.05 15.03 12.87
C ILE A 77 -2.33 15.71 14.04
N PRO A 78 -1.70 14.94 14.95
CA PRO A 78 -0.96 15.49 16.08
C PRO A 78 0.03 16.59 15.70
N GLU A 79 0.70 16.43 14.55
CA GLU A 79 1.77 17.26 14.03
C GLU A 79 1.28 18.67 13.59
N GLN A 80 0.00 18.82 13.25
CA GLN A 80 -0.60 20.13 12.93
C GLN A 80 -0.65 21.09 14.13
N LYS A 81 -0.45 20.60 15.36
CA LYS A 81 -0.40 21.49 16.54
C LYS A 81 0.85 22.38 16.55
N ASP A 82 1.90 21.93 15.87
CA ASP A 82 3.20 22.58 15.87
C ASP A 82 3.45 23.37 14.58
N VAL A 83 2.63 23.16 13.54
CA VAL A 83 2.72 23.81 12.23
C VAL A 83 1.34 24.24 11.76
N ASP A 84 1.09 25.55 11.78
CA ASP A 84 -0.17 26.13 11.30
C ASP A 84 -0.15 26.26 9.77
N LEU A 85 -0.98 25.47 9.08
CA LEU A 85 -1.17 25.56 7.64
C LEU A 85 -2.44 26.37 7.36
N ALA A 86 -2.34 27.34 6.45
CA ALA A 86 -3.49 28.15 6.08
C ALA A 86 -4.59 27.32 5.43
N GLY A 87 -5.84 27.58 5.81
CA GLY A 87 -7.02 26.90 5.27
C GLY A 87 -7.31 25.55 5.91
N LYS A 88 -8.19 24.77 5.30
CA LYS A 88 -8.53 23.42 5.76
C LYS A 88 -7.79 22.35 4.96
N GLN A 89 -7.25 21.33 5.64
CA GLN A 89 -6.54 20.23 5.00
C GLN A 89 -7.29 18.91 5.18
N VAL A 90 -7.27 18.09 4.12
CA VAL A 90 -7.77 16.72 4.15
C VAL A 90 -6.76 15.82 3.48
N TYR A 91 -6.06 14.99 4.26
CA TYR A 91 -5.03 14.10 3.78
C TYR A 91 -5.62 12.79 3.26
N PHE A 92 -5.18 12.39 2.07
CA PHE A 92 -5.58 11.14 1.40
C PHE A 92 -4.43 10.14 1.26
N HIS A 93 -3.22 10.51 1.68
CA HIS A 93 -2.07 9.63 1.76
C HIS A 93 -1.19 10.02 2.95
N ARG A 94 -0.56 9.03 3.57
CA ARG A 94 0.39 9.18 4.65
C ARG A 94 1.49 8.12 4.55
N ASP A 95 2.72 8.57 4.70
CA ASP A 95 3.90 7.76 4.94
C ASP A 95 4.65 8.36 6.13
N GLU A 96 4.56 7.71 7.31
CA GLU A 96 5.12 8.23 8.56
C GLU A 96 4.67 9.68 8.90
N SER A 97 5.59 10.64 8.87
CA SER A 97 5.42 12.09 9.09
C SER A 97 5.11 12.86 7.79
N ARG A 98 5.00 12.16 6.66
CA ARG A 98 4.82 12.72 5.32
C ARG A 98 3.39 12.50 4.85
N TYR A 99 2.75 13.57 4.40
CA TYR A 99 1.33 13.56 4.03
C TYR A 99 1.13 14.17 2.65
N ILE A 100 0.09 13.68 1.97
CA ILE A 100 -0.41 14.31 0.74
C ILE A 100 -1.90 14.55 0.94
N GLY A 101 -2.35 15.76 0.64
CA GLY A 101 -3.70 16.18 0.94
C GLY A 101 -4.24 17.29 0.07
N PHE A 102 -5.54 17.48 0.19
CA PHE A 102 -6.28 18.62 -0.32
C PHE A 102 -6.05 19.82 0.60
N SER A 103 -5.66 20.97 0.05
CA SER A 103 -5.57 22.23 0.78
C SER A 103 -6.60 23.23 0.25
N TYR A 104 -7.49 23.68 1.14
CA TYR A 104 -8.61 24.58 0.83
C TYR A 104 -8.31 25.97 1.40
N PRO A 105 -7.89 26.95 0.56
CA PRO A 105 -7.42 28.23 1.05
C PRO A 105 -8.52 29.13 1.63
N ASP A 106 -9.78 29.05 1.16
CA ASP A 106 -10.95 29.75 1.74
C ASP A 106 -12.29 29.27 1.11
N ASP A 107 -12.28 28.87 -0.17
CA ASP A 107 -13.43 28.31 -0.91
C ASP A 107 -13.36 26.77 -0.95
N ALA A 108 -14.46 26.11 -0.57
CA ALA A 108 -14.55 24.68 -0.27
C ALA A 108 -14.72 23.78 -1.51
N SER A 109 -14.50 24.29 -2.73
CA SER A 109 -14.88 23.60 -3.97
C SER A 109 -13.72 23.13 -4.86
N GLN A 110 -12.55 23.77 -4.82
CA GLN A 110 -11.39 23.41 -5.66
C GLN A 110 -10.09 23.49 -4.87
N PRO A 111 -9.70 22.41 -4.17
CA PRO A 111 -8.46 22.38 -3.42
C PRO A 111 -7.25 22.18 -4.33
N SER A 112 -6.14 22.79 -3.94
CA SER A 112 -4.81 22.40 -4.44
C SER A 112 -4.36 21.09 -3.77
N ILE A 113 -3.37 20.42 -4.36
CA ILE A 113 -2.74 19.26 -3.75
C ILE A 113 -1.44 19.71 -3.09
N ILE A 114 -1.29 19.38 -1.81
CA ILE A 114 -0.09 19.68 -1.03
C ILE A 114 0.64 18.40 -0.64
N TYR A 115 1.96 18.48 -0.61
CA TYR A 115 2.83 17.57 0.13
C TYR A 115 3.31 18.28 1.39
N VAL A 116 3.26 17.58 2.52
CA VAL A 116 3.73 18.09 3.81
C VAL A 116 4.62 17.05 4.46
N ASP A 117 5.82 17.45 4.86
CA ASP A 117 6.71 16.68 5.71
C ASP A 117 6.85 17.40 7.06
N PHE A 118 6.25 16.82 8.10
CA PHE A 118 6.30 17.41 9.43
C PHE A 118 7.61 17.17 10.16
N GLU A 119 8.43 16.20 9.72
CA GLU A 119 9.76 15.99 10.28
C GLU A 119 10.73 17.09 9.83
N THR A 120 10.66 17.48 8.55
CA THR A 120 11.51 18.54 7.98
C THR A 120 10.83 19.91 7.92
N LEU A 121 9.57 20.02 8.40
CA LEU A 121 8.75 21.23 8.33
C LEU A 121 8.61 21.80 6.90
N GLN A 122 8.51 20.92 5.90
CA GLN A 122 8.38 21.31 4.51
C GLN A 122 6.93 21.21 4.05
N THR A 123 6.45 22.23 3.35
CA THR A 123 5.14 22.24 2.69
C THR A 123 5.32 22.67 1.24
N LEU A 124 4.89 21.85 0.30
CA LEU A 124 4.92 22.11 -1.14
C LEU A 124 3.52 22.04 -1.71
N ILE A 125 3.17 22.98 -2.60
CA ILE A 125 2.02 22.80 -3.50
C ILE A 125 2.52 21.96 -4.67
N VAL A 126 2.00 20.75 -4.81
CA VAL A 126 2.50 19.77 -5.79
C VAL A 126 1.59 19.66 -7.02
N ALA A 127 0.36 20.17 -6.94
CA ALA A 127 -0.50 20.36 -8.11
C ALA A 127 -1.61 21.38 -7.81
N GLU A 128 -2.11 22.04 -8.86
CA GLU A 128 -3.21 23.02 -8.73
C GLU A 128 -4.55 22.34 -8.40
N ASN A 129 -4.72 21.07 -8.77
CA ASN A 129 -5.95 20.30 -8.53
C ASN A 129 -5.68 18.79 -8.68
N MET A 130 -6.69 17.98 -8.36
CA MET A 130 -6.60 16.51 -8.42
C MET A 130 -6.35 15.98 -9.84
N ALA A 131 -6.94 16.59 -10.88
CA ALA A 131 -6.75 16.13 -12.25
C ALA A 131 -5.27 16.24 -12.67
N THR A 132 -4.67 17.40 -12.45
CA THR A 132 -3.24 17.65 -12.73
C THR A 132 -2.34 16.69 -11.95
N PHE A 133 -2.60 16.52 -10.65
CA PHE A 133 -1.83 15.58 -9.83
C PHE A 133 -1.85 14.15 -10.39
N LEU A 134 -3.04 13.65 -10.77
CA LEU A 134 -3.20 12.30 -11.33
C LEU A 134 -2.50 12.10 -12.68
N GLU A 135 -2.43 13.16 -13.50
CA GLU A 135 -1.74 13.13 -14.79
C GLU A 135 -0.23 13.02 -14.61
N GLU A 136 0.33 13.74 -13.64
CA GLU A 136 1.76 13.78 -13.33
C GLU A 136 2.29 12.55 -12.60
N LEU A 137 1.40 11.74 -12.00
CA LEU A 137 1.80 10.47 -11.40
C LEU A 137 2.55 9.59 -12.42
N TYR A 138 3.64 8.95 -11.99
CA TYR A 138 4.38 7.99 -12.80
C TYR A 138 4.81 6.78 -11.96
N PHE A 139 5.24 5.72 -12.62
CA PHE A 139 5.78 4.53 -11.95
C PHE A 139 7.30 4.58 -11.93
N SER A 140 7.88 4.38 -10.75
CA SER A 140 9.30 4.10 -10.55
C SER A 140 9.44 2.98 -9.52
N PRO A 141 10.28 1.94 -9.76
CA PRO A 141 10.50 0.88 -8.78
C PRO A 141 11.09 1.44 -7.48
N PHE A 142 10.52 1.05 -6.33
CA PHE A 142 11.13 1.37 -5.04
C PHE A 142 12.43 0.57 -4.84
N PRO A 143 13.48 1.17 -4.27
CA PRO A 143 14.68 0.42 -3.86
C PRO A 143 14.30 -0.54 -2.74
N ILE A 144 14.66 -1.83 -2.85
CA ILE A 144 14.26 -2.85 -1.87
C ILE A 144 15.31 -3.13 -0.80
N ASP A 145 16.47 -2.46 -0.86
CA ASP A 145 17.58 -2.66 0.08
C ASP A 145 17.19 -2.38 1.54
N PHE A 146 16.15 -1.55 1.75
CA PHE A 146 15.60 -1.19 3.05
C PHE A 146 14.15 -1.65 3.24
N ALA A 147 13.72 -2.70 2.51
CA ALA A 147 12.34 -3.17 2.54
C ALA A 147 11.83 -3.49 3.96
N GLU A 148 12.69 -3.97 4.86
CA GLU A 148 12.36 -4.25 6.26
C GLU A 148 11.83 -3.02 7.04
N GLN A 149 12.18 -1.81 6.60
CA GLN A 149 11.79 -0.54 7.21
C GLN A 149 10.54 0.04 6.55
N PHE A 150 10.10 -0.51 5.42
CA PHE A 150 8.97 0.04 4.69
C PHE A 150 7.65 -0.25 5.41
N PRO A 151 6.69 0.69 5.35
CA PRO A 151 5.35 0.43 5.80
C PRO A 151 4.71 -0.67 4.96
N VAL A 152 3.84 -1.47 5.58
CA VAL A 152 3.16 -2.62 4.94
C VAL A 152 2.51 -2.23 3.60
N LYS A 153 1.82 -1.09 3.52
CA LYS A 153 1.20 -0.61 2.27
C LYS A 153 2.20 -0.40 1.13
N LYS A 154 3.43 0.03 1.42
CA LYS A 154 4.50 0.17 0.42
C LYS A 154 5.01 -1.20 -0.03
N LEU A 155 5.19 -2.14 0.91
CA LEU A 155 5.52 -3.53 0.59
C LEU A 155 4.46 -4.19 -0.30
N GLU A 156 3.18 -4.01 0.01
CA GLU A 156 2.07 -4.50 -0.79
C GLU A 156 2.05 -3.88 -2.20
N GLN A 157 2.40 -2.61 -2.34
CA GLN A 157 2.53 -1.96 -3.66
C GLN A 157 3.68 -2.56 -4.47
N ILE A 158 4.84 -2.82 -3.84
CA ILE A 158 5.98 -3.49 -4.48
C ILE A 158 5.55 -4.89 -4.95
N LEU A 159 4.87 -5.66 -4.08
CA LEU A 159 4.36 -6.99 -4.43
C LEU A 159 3.36 -6.94 -5.59
N ALA A 160 2.45 -5.98 -5.59
CA ALA A 160 1.45 -5.80 -6.65
C ALA A 160 2.06 -5.47 -8.02
N SER A 161 3.24 -4.83 -8.04
CA SER A 161 3.97 -4.48 -9.26
C SER A 161 5.10 -5.46 -9.62
N SER A 162 5.31 -6.50 -8.80
CA SER A 162 6.37 -7.47 -8.97
C SER A 162 5.99 -8.67 -9.81
N ASN A 163 6.97 -9.24 -10.50
CA ASN A 163 6.88 -10.57 -11.08
C ASN A 163 7.37 -11.63 -10.08
N VAL A 164 7.23 -12.91 -10.42
CA VAL A 164 7.63 -14.05 -9.59
C VAL A 164 9.04 -13.91 -9.01
N GLN A 165 10.02 -13.46 -9.81
CA GLN A 165 11.41 -13.31 -9.36
C GLN A 165 11.57 -12.17 -8.35
N LYS A 166 10.97 -11.01 -8.62
CA LYS A 166 11.02 -9.85 -7.71
C LYS A 166 10.24 -10.12 -6.42
N THR A 167 9.11 -10.81 -6.50
CA THR A 167 8.35 -11.27 -5.34
C THR A 167 9.21 -12.18 -4.46
N LYS A 168 9.91 -13.15 -5.08
CA LYS A 168 10.84 -14.02 -4.36
C LYS A 168 11.93 -13.21 -3.66
N GLN A 169 12.61 -12.32 -4.39
CA GLN A 169 13.67 -11.48 -3.84
C GLN A 169 13.21 -10.64 -2.65
N LEU A 170 12.05 -9.98 -2.77
CA LEU A 170 11.50 -9.18 -1.69
C LEU A 170 11.21 -10.03 -0.45
N LEU A 171 10.57 -11.19 -0.62
CA LEU A 171 10.21 -12.04 0.50
C LEU A 171 11.42 -12.73 1.14
N GLU A 172 12.47 -13.04 0.37
CA GLU A 172 13.75 -13.49 0.92
C GLU A 172 14.40 -12.41 1.82
N LEU A 173 14.37 -11.14 1.40
CA LEU A 173 14.84 -10.03 2.24
C LEU A 173 14.00 -9.85 3.52
N LEU A 174 12.72 -10.22 3.46
CA LEU A 174 11.77 -10.13 4.57
C LEU A 174 11.67 -11.43 5.37
N GLU A 175 12.64 -12.35 5.29
CA GLU A 175 12.54 -13.66 5.94
C GLU A 175 12.46 -13.59 7.47
N ASP A 176 13.02 -12.56 8.13
CA ASP A 176 12.86 -12.31 9.57
C ASP A 176 11.89 -11.15 9.87
N TYR A 177 11.02 -10.79 8.91
CA TYR A 177 10.05 -9.71 9.11
C TYR A 177 9.19 -9.98 10.36
N PRO A 178 9.03 -9.00 11.27
CA PRO A 178 8.38 -9.22 12.56
C PRO A 178 6.92 -9.67 12.44
N ASP A 179 6.19 -9.13 11.45
CA ASP A 179 4.80 -9.50 11.21
C ASP A 179 4.71 -10.82 10.41
N LYS A 180 4.86 -11.93 11.13
CA LYS A 180 4.71 -13.28 10.55
C LYS A 180 3.30 -13.57 10.06
N LYS A 181 2.29 -12.87 10.57
CA LYS A 181 0.92 -13.02 10.08
C LYS A 181 0.84 -12.48 8.65
N TRP A 182 1.25 -11.24 8.43
CA TRP A 182 1.28 -10.62 7.09
C TRP A 182 2.14 -11.43 6.11
N TYR A 183 3.31 -11.92 6.55
CA TYR A 183 4.19 -12.72 5.69
C TYR A 183 3.50 -14.01 5.22
N LEU A 184 2.88 -14.77 6.13
CA LEU A 184 2.18 -16.01 5.79
C LEU A 184 0.92 -15.75 4.95
N GLU A 185 0.14 -14.70 5.25
CA GLU A 185 -0.99 -14.26 4.41
C GLU A 185 -0.53 -13.90 2.99
N THR A 186 0.66 -13.29 2.86
CA THR A 186 1.28 -13.02 1.57
C THR A 186 1.60 -14.31 0.82
N LEU A 187 2.19 -15.31 1.47
CA LEU A 187 2.43 -16.62 0.83
C LEU A 187 1.14 -17.31 0.38
N ILE A 188 0.09 -17.27 1.21
CA ILE A 188 -1.25 -17.77 0.86
C ILE A 188 -1.77 -17.06 -0.40
N SER A 189 -1.60 -15.73 -0.49
CA SER A 189 -2.01 -14.98 -1.69
C SER A 189 -1.27 -15.42 -2.95
N LEU A 190 -0.02 -15.88 -2.84
CA LEU A 190 0.75 -16.42 -3.97
C LEU A 190 0.19 -17.77 -4.42
N PHE A 191 -0.14 -18.68 -3.50
CA PHE A 191 -0.80 -19.95 -3.84
C PHE A 191 -2.16 -19.73 -4.52
N ASN A 192 -2.93 -18.73 -4.06
CA ASN A 192 -4.22 -18.40 -4.64
C ASN A 192 -4.16 -17.90 -6.09
N LYS A 193 -2.97 -17.55 -6.62
CA LYS A 193 -2.78 -17.28 -8.05
C LYS A 193 -2.91 -18.54 -8.91
N GLN A 194 -2.76 -19.74 -8.31
CA GLN A 194 -2.85 -21.04 -8.99
C GLN A 194 -1.90 -21.18 -10.19
N GLU A 195 -0.71 -20.61 -10.05
CA GLU A 195 0.33 -20.59 -11.07
C GLU A 195 1.58 -21.31 -10.55
N ILE A 196 2.05 -22.33 -11.27
CA ILE A 196 3.19 -23.16 -10.86
C ILE A 196 4.41 -22.33 -10.39
N PRO A 197 4.85 -21.27 -11.10
CA PRO A 197 5.97 -20.46 -10.64
C PRO A 197 5.76 -19.82 -9.26
N TYR A 198 4.55 -19.33 -8.96
CA TYR A 198 4.23 -18.75 -7.66
C TYR A 198 4.11 -19.81 -6.57
N ASN A 199 3.53 -20.98 -6.88
CA ASN A 199 3.45 -22.10 -5.95
C ASN A 199 4.85 -22.55 -5.48
N LEU A 200 5.79 -22.69 -6.42
CA LEU A 200 7.17 -23.10 -6.12
C LEU A 200 7.91 -22.07 -5.27
N VAL A 201 7.74 -20.77 -5.57
CA VAL A 201 8.31 -19.69 -4.75
C VAL A 201 7.71 -19.68 -3.35
N ALA A 202 6.38 -19.74 -3.23
CA ALA A 202 5.70 -19.72 -1.94
C ALA A 202 6.09 -20.93 -1.09
N TYR A 203 6.21 -22.12 -1.68
CA TYR A 203 6.70 -23.31 -0.99
C TYR A 203 8.14 -23.15 -0.48
N SER A 204 9.07 -22.68 -1.33
CA SER A 204 10.46 -22.48 -0.93
C SER A 204 10.61 -21.46 0.20
N LEU A 205 9.84 -20.37 0.16
CA LEU A 205 9.82 -19.35 1.22
C LEU A 205 9.20 -19.90 2.50
N PHE A 206 8.10 -20.65 2.40
CA PHE A 206 7.44 -21.28 3.54
C PHE A 206 8.32 -22.32 4.23
N GLU A 207 9.06 -23.13 3.46
CA GLU A 207 10.01 -24.10 3.99
C GLU A 207 11.07 -23.41 4.86
N ASN A 208 11.68 -22.32 4.37
CA ASN A 208 12.60 -21.50 5.16
C ASN A 208 11.92 -20.98 6.44
N GLN A 209 10.70 -20.44 6.34
CA GLN A 209 9.95 -19.95 7.51
C GLN A 209 9.74 -21.04 8.56
N LEU A 210 9.37 -22.25 8.14
CA LEU A 210 9.14 -23.35 9.06
C LEU A 210 10.43 -23.82 9.73
N LEU A 211 11.52 -23.94 8.98
CA LEU A 211 12.80 -24.45 9.50
C LEU A 211 13.47 -23.48 10.47
N TYR A 212 13.45 -22.17 10.18
CA TYR A 212 14.21 -21.18 10.95
C TYR A 212 13.36 -20.35 11.91
N PHE A 213 12.07 -20.21 11.63
CA PHE A 213 11.19 -19.29 12.36
C PHE A 213 9.96 -19.96 12.99
N ARG A 214 9.91 -21.31 13.06
CA ARG A 214 8.78 -22.13 13.57
C ARG A 214 8.05 -21.52 14.77
N ARG A 215 8.79 -21.08 15.78
CA ARG A 215 8.25 -20.59 17.07
C ARG A 215 7.50 -19.25 16.96
N LYS A 216 7.70 -18.51 15.87
CA LYS A 216 7.07 -17.20 15.60
C LYS A 216 5.85 -17.32 14.68
N LEU A 217 5.60 -18.49 14.09
CA LEU A 217 4.55 -18.65 13.07
C LEU A 217 3.15 -18.75 13.68
N VAL A 218 2.15 -18.31 12.92
CA VAL A 218 0.73 -18.39 13.29
C VAL A 218 0.20 -19.78 12.91
N PRO A 219 -0.11 -20.66 13.87
CA PRO A 219 -0.46 -22.07 13.59
C PRO A 219 -1.58 -22.23 12.57
N GLU A 220 -2.63 -21.41 12.66
CA GLU A 220 -3.79 -21.50 11.77
C GLU A 220 -3.42 -21.22 10.31
N LEU A 221 -2.51 -20.27 10.06
CA LEU A 221 -2.03 -19.95 8.72
C LEU A 221 -1.05 -21.02 8.20
N VAL A 222 -0.28 -21.64 9.10
CA VAL A 222 0.60 -22.76 8.75
C VAL A 222 -0.21 -23.96 8.25
N GLU A 223 -1.26 -24.36 8.98
CA GLU A 223 -2.16 -25.43 8.55
C GLU A 223 -2.83 -25.09 7.20
N GLN A 224 -3.31 -23.85 7.04
CA GLN A 224 -3.88 -23.40 5.77
C GLN A 224 -2.89 -23.50 4.59
N ILE A 225 -1.61 -23.16 4.81
CA ILE A 225 -0.59 -23.30 3.77
C ILE A 225 -0.38 -24.78 3.42
N PHE A 226 -0.40 -25.69 4.39
CA PHE A 226 -0.29 -27.13 4.10
C PHE A 226 -1.47 -27.67 3.29
N GLU A 227 -2.69 -27.20 3.55
CA GLU A 227 -3.85 -27.52 2.70
C GLU A 227 -3.65 -27.02 1.26
N LEU A 228 -3.15 -25.79 1.09
CA LEU A 228 -2.85 -25.21 -0.22
C LEU A 228 -1.74 -25.95 -0.95
N LEU A 229 -0.69 -26.41 -0.25
CA LEU A 229 0.40 -27.20 -0.83
C LEU A 229 -0.09 -28.53 -1.41
N GLN A 230 -1.05 -29.18 -0.75
CA GLN A 230 -1.65 -30.42 -1.24
C GLN A 230 -2.50 -30.20 -2.50
N ALA A 231 -3.15 -29.04 -2.60
CA ALA A 231 -4.01 -28.67 -3.72
C ALA A 231 -3.25 -28.03 -4.91
N SER A 232 -1.98 -27.64 -4.72
CA SER A 232 -1.22 -26.84 -5.68
C SER A 232 -0.42 -27.69 -6.67
N ASP A 233 -0.54 -27.38 -7.96
CA ASP A 233 0.29 -27.97 -9.01
C ASP A 233 1.77 -27.61 -8.87
N GLY A 234 2.64 -28.53 -9.28
CA GLY A 234 4.09 -28.37 -9.26
C GLY A 234 4.77 -28.66 -7.92
N ILE A 235 3.99 -28.87 -6.84
CA ILE A 235 4.52 -29.19 -5.51
C ILE A 235 4.88 -30.67 -5.41
N ASN A 236 6.08 -30.96 -4.88
CA ASN A 236 6.47 -32.32 -4.54
C ASN A 236 5.78 -32.75 -3.25
N GLN A 237 4.73 -33.57 -3.40
CA GLN A 237 3.90 -34.01 -2.27
C GLN A 237 4.67 -34.84 -1.22
N ALA A 238 5.71 -35.59 -1.63
CA ALA A 238 6.55 -36.32 -0.68
C ALA A 238 7.37 -35.35 0.20
N ALA A 239 7.92 -34.30 -0.40
CA ALA A 239 8.66 -33.26 0.33
C ALA A 239 7.72 -32.45 1.26
N ALA A 240 6.55 -32.07 0.77
CA ALA A 240 5.54 -31.38 1.59
C ALA A 240 5.09 -32.23 2.81
N THR A 241 4.95 -33.55 2.64
CA THR A 241 4.63 -34.48 3.74
C THR A 241 5.76 -34.55 4.78
N VAL A 242 7.02 -34.50 4.36
CA VAL A 242 8.16 -34.44 5.29
C VAL A 242 8.15 -33.12 6.04
N LEU A 243 7.93 -32.00 5.34
CA LEU A 243 7.85 -30.68 5.96
C LEU A 243 6.70 -30.57 6.98
N TYR A 244 5.55 -31.21 6.73
CA TYR A 244 4.45 -31.27 7.69
C TYR A 244 4.80 -32.00 8.99
N LYS A 245 5.69 -33.00 8.92
CA LYS A 245 6.18 -33.69 10.13
C LYS A 245 7.11 -32.80 10.95
N GLU A 246 7.85 -31.89 10.32
CA GLU A 246 8.68 -30.90 11.02
C GLU A 246 7.83 -29.84 11.74
N TRP A 247 6.58 -29.64 11.33
CA TRP A 247 5.64 -28.75 12.01
C TRP A 247 4.94 -29.40 13.22
N ASN A 248 4.66 -30.70 13.15
CA ASN A 248 4.09 -31.47 14.26
C ASN A 248 5.15 -31.92 15.29
#